data_AF-A0ABD5XWG0-F1
#
_entry.id   AF-A0ABD5XWG0-F1
#
_cell.length_a   1.000
_cell.length_b   1.000
_cell.length_c   1.000
_cell.angle_alpha   90.00
_cell.angle_beta   90.00
_cell.angle_gamma   90.00
#
_symmetry.space_group_name_H-M   'P 1'
#
loop_
_entity.id
_entity.type
_entity.pdbx_description
1 polymer ?
#
loop_
_entity_poly.entity_id
_entity_poly.type
_entity_poly.pdbx_seq_one_letter_code
_entity_poly.pdbx_strand_id
1 'polypeptide(L)'
;MNQTTLTRRPALVAAVGYVCLHVAVVVVGAVATGGDTGTLVAAGFSSLAYYLLITAFGVVLLTATVPSLPRGWWVAGGTLAAALVAVRYAFGTAAGVLTVGSLFALVFLPYVVAAGVVVRLLVTRVGGERLRGLPGHPLTRRGLFVAGLLLVATVGGSVLAVATAPAAVPPSDWSADRQLEYLERTDQRDRETGAMADRSRDYRRADRVLSLLAAGRADDPEQWLDAAVVLQHGTCPEHFEVAHRLALAANDSTAVEATDWVHLTYDRWQLSMGQPQRYGTQTGTQPVDAECHPPVPAELDPAAPLESVA
;
A
#
# COMPACT_ATOMS: atom_id res chain seq x y z
N MET A 1 30.48 41.27 -5.25
CA MET A 1 29.42 40.22 -5.23
C MET A 1 29.90 39.02 -6.02
N ASN A 2 29.99 37.83 -5.39
CA ASN A 2 30.54 36.63 -6.05
C ASN A 2 29.58 36.06 -7.10
N GLN A 3 30.07 35.85 -8.32
CA GLN A 3 29.30 35.29 -9.45
C GLN A 3 28.73 33.88 -9.18
N THR A 4 29.24 33.16 -8.17
CA THR A 4 28.78 31.81 -7.78
C THR A 4 27.39 31.78 -7.11
N THR A 5 26.87 32.92 -6.62
CA THR A 5 25.50 32.99 -6.07
C THR A 5 24.39 33.13 -7.11
N LEU A 6 24.71 33.57 -8.34
CA LEU A 6 23.71 33.77 -9.41
C LEU A 6 23.34 32.47 -10.12
N THR A 7 24.28 31.53 -10.28
CA THR A 7 24.06 30.26 -10.99
C THR A 7 23.27 29.21 -10.19
N ARG A 8 23.07 29.39 -8.87
CA ARG A 8 22.34 28.43 -8.00
C ARG A 8 20.85 28.72 -7.80
N ARG A 9 20.36 29.87 -8.29
CA ARG A 9 18.95 30.23 -8.24
C ARG A 9 18.04 29.37 -9.14
N PRO A 10 18.40 29.00 -10.38
CA PRO A 10 17.47 28.28 -11.26
C PRO A 10 17.13 26.87 -10.76
N ALA A 11 18.07 26.13 -10.18
CA ALA A 11 17.80 24.78 -9.65
C ALA A 11 16.86 24.80 -8.42
N LEU A 12 17.01 25.79 -7.54
CA LEU A 12 16.11 25.96 -6.39
C LEU A 12 14.72 26.38 -6.85
N VAL A 13 14.64 27.32 -7.82
CA VAL A 13 13.36 27.76 -8.40
C VAL A 13 12.66 26.60 -9.10
N ALA A 14 13.38 25.75 -9.83
CA ALA A 14 12.83 24.56 -10.48
C ALA A 14 12.31 23.54 -9.46
N ALA A 15 13.06 23.29 -8.37
CA ALA A 15 12.63 22.36 -7.33
C ALA A 15 11.39 22.87 -6.57
N VAL A 16 11.34 24.16 -6.22
CA VAL A 16 10.16 24.77 -5.58
C VAL A 16 8.96 24.78 -6.53
N GLY A 17 9.18 25.16 -7.80
CA GLY A 17 8.14 25.13 -8.83
C GLY A 17 7.54 23.73 -9.02
N TYR A 18 8.38 22.68 -8.97
CA TYR A 18 7.94 21.29 -9.03
C TYR A 18 7.07 20.91 -7.82
N VAL A 19 7.51 21.22 -6.59
CA VAL A 19 6.71 20.91 -5.38
C VAL A 19 5.35 21.61 -5.44
N CYS A 20 5.33 22.89 -5.84
CA CYS A 20 4.08 23.63 -6.00
C CYS A 20 3.17 23.01 -7.08
N LEU A 21 3.74 22.62 -8.23
CA LEU A 21 2.98 21.96 -9.30
C LEU A 21 2.44 20.59 -8.85
N HIS A 22 3.24 19.82 -8.11
CA HIS A 22 2.83 18.52 -7.57
C HIS A 22 1.66 18.65 -6.59
N VAL A 23 1.77 19.57 -5.65
CA VAL A 23 0.69 19.89 -4.71
C VAL A 23 -0.56 20.36 -5.45
N ALA A 24 -0.42 21.23 -6.46
CA ALA A 24 -1.55 21.69 -7.25
C ALA A 24 -2.25 20.55 -8.01
N VAL A 25 -1.49 19.64 -8.64
CA VAL A 25 -2.07 18.47 -9.35
C VAL A 25 -2.80 17.55 -8.38
N VAL A 26 -2.22 17.26 -7.20
CA VAL A 26 -2.87 16.42 -6.18
C VAL A 26 -4.14 17.07 -5.65
N VAL A 27 -4.10 18.37 -5.32
CA VAL A 27 -5.27 19.10 -4.78
C VAL A 27 -6.37 19.23 -5.83
N VAL A 28 -6.04 19.62 -7.07
CA VAL A 28 -7.04 19.75 -8.15
C VAL A 28 -7.64 18.40 -8.49
N GLY A 29 -6.82 17.34 -8.55
CA GLY A 29 -7.29 15.98 -8.74
C GLY A 29 -8.26 15.53 -7.64
N ALA A 30 -7.92 15.81 -6.37
CA ALA A 30 -8.77 15.46 -5.23
C ALA A 30 -10.10 16.23 -5.25
N VAL A 31 -10.08 17.53 -5.62
CA VAL A 31 -11.30 18.34 -5.73
C VAL A 31 -12.18 17.87 -6.90
N ALA A 32 -11.58 17.58 -8.07
CA ALA A 32 -12.30 17.13 -9.25
C ALA A 32 -12.98 15.77 -9.07
N THR A 33 -12.45 14.95 -8.15
CA THR A 33 -13.00 13.63 -7.81
C THR A 33 -13.89 13.64 -6.56
N GLY A 34 -14.27 14.82 -6.06
CA GLY A 34 -15.13 14.93 -4.87
C GLY A 34 -14.49 14.37 -3.60
N GLY A 35 -13.15 14.32 -3.53
CA GLY A 35 -12.40 13.71 -2.44
C GLY A 35 -12.22 12.20 -2.57
N ASP A 36 -12.79 11.57 -3.60
CA ASP A 36 -12.63 10.14 -3.84
C ASP A 36 -11.29 9.84 -4.53
N THR A 37 -10.24 9.76 -3.72
CA THR A 37 -8.89 9.41 -4.18
C THR A 37 -8.77 8.03 -4.85
N GLY A 38 -9.78 7.15 -4.74
CA GLY A 38 -9.82 5.86 -5.43
C GLY A 38 -9.98 6.01 -6.95
N THR A 39 -10.83 6.95 -7.38
CA THR A 39 -11.05 7.22 -8.81
C THR A 39 -9.84 7.81 -9.52
N LEU A 40 -8.97 8.55 -8.81
CA LEU A 40 -7.70 9.06 -9.35
C LEU A 40 -6.71 7.95 -9.74
N VAL A 41 -6.68 6.86 -8.97
CA VAL A 41 -5.80 5.71 -9.24
C VAL A 41 -6.38 4.86 -10.36
N ALA A 42 -7.70 4.62 -10.33
CA ALA A 42 -8.42 3.85 -11.35
C ALA A 42 -8.44 4.53 -12.74
N ALA A 43 -8.44 5.87 -12.80
CA ALA A 43 -8.49 6.61 -14.06
C ALA A 43 -7.20 6.52 -14.91
N GLY A 44 -6.10 5.95 -14.39
CA GLY A 44 -4.82 5.71 -15.11
C GLY A 44 -4.04 6.97 -15.54
N PHE A 45 -4.74 8.09 -15.75
CA PHE A 45 -4.20 9.38 -16.16
C PHE A 45 -3.28 9.96 -15.07
N SER A 46 -3.64 9.77 -13.80
CA SER A 46 -2.86 10.24 -12.66
C SER A 46 -1.62 9.39 -12.44
N SER A 47 -1.63 8.08 -12.73
CA SER A 47 -0.43 7.25 -12.59
C SER A 47 0.60 7.61 -13.66
N LEU A 48 0.21 7.72 -14.94
CA LEU A 48 1.13 8.10 -16.02
C LEU A 48 1.67 9.53 -15.82
N ALA A 49 0.79 10.51 -15.53
CA ALA A 49 1.21 11.88 -15.28
C ALA A 49 2.14 11.95 -14.06
N TYR A 50 1.85 11.21 -12.98
CA TYR A 50 2.70 11.14 -11.79
C TYR A 50 4.05 10.49 -12.07
N TYR A 51 4.10 9.39 -12.83
CA TYR A 51 5.35 8.75 -13.27
C TYR A 51 6.16 9.67 -14.18
N LEU A 52 5.53 10.39 -15.11
CA LEU A 52 6.19 11.38 -15.94
C LEU A 52 6.72 12.55 -15.10
N LEU A 53 5.97 12.99 -14.08
CA LEU A 53 6.40 14.06 -13.17
C LEU A 53 7.61 13.62 -12.33
N ILE A 54 7.59 12.41 -11.76
CA ILE A 54 8.72 11.84 -11.00
C ILE A 54 9.92 11.61 -11.90
N THR A 55 9.72 11.13 -13.13
CA THR A 55 10.80 10.90 -14.10
C THR A 55 11.42 12.22 -14.53
N ALA A 56 10.61 13.22 -14.87
CA ALA A 56 11.08 14.57 -15.20
C ALA A 56 11.84 15.20 -14.03
N PHE A 57 11.35 15.04 -12.81
CA PHE A 57 12.03 15.49 -11.59
C PHE A 57 13.37 14.78 -11.39
N GLY A 58 13.40 13.45 -11.53
CA GLY A 58 14.61 12.65 -11.48
C GLY A 58 15.66 13.11 -12.51
N VAL A 59 15.22 13.40 -13.74
CA VAL A 59 16.07 13.95 -14.81
C VAL A 59 16.58 15.36 -14.47
N VAL A 60 15.75 16.24 -13.92
CA VAL A 60 16.17 17.58 -13.48
C VAL A 60 17.16 17.51 -12.32
N LEU A 61 16.93 16.62 -11.35
CA LEU A 61 17.84 16.40 -10.22
C LEU A 61 19.17 15.80 -10.68
N LEU A 62 19.13 14.80 -11.56
CA LEU A 62 20.31 14.23 -12.21
C LEU A 62 21.05 15.35 -12.94
N THR A 63 20.46 16.02 -13.92
CA THR A 63 21.14 17.06 -14.70
C THR A 63 21.69 18.22 -13.86
N ALA A 64 21.02 18.60 -12.77
CA ALA A 64 21.49 19.64 -11.86
C ALA A 64 22.63 19.19 -10.92
N THR A 65 22.74 17.88 -10.63
CA THR A 65 23.74 17.31 -9.71
C THR A 65 24.88 16.57 -10.41
N VAL A 66 24.66 16.14 -11.66
CA VAL A 66 25.59 15.41 -12.55
C VAL A 66 26.98 16.02 -12.57
N PRO A 67 27.18 17.35 -12.70
CA PRO A 67 28.51 17.92 -12.82
C PRO A 67 29.34 17.84 -11.54
N SER A 68 28.72 17.49 -10.40
CA SER A 68 29.35 17.51 -9.07
C SER A 68 29.67 16.13 -8.50
N LEU A 69 29.32 15.04 -9.19
CA LEU A 69 29.52 13.68 -8.69
C LEU A 69 30.78 13.02 -9.29
N PRO A 70 31.65 12.39 -8.47
CA PRO A 70 32.81 11.63 -8.95
C PRO A 70 32.38 10.44 -9.81
N ARG A 71 33.17 10.07 -10.83
CA ARG A 71 32.92 8.91 -11.72
C ARG A 71 32.61 7.59 -10.99
N GLY A 72 33.17 7.35 -9.81
CA GLY A 72 32.90 6.14 -9.03
C GLY A 72 31.43 6.01 -8.59
N TRP A 73 30.75 7.13 -8.32
CA TRP A 73 29.34 7.14 -7.93
C TRP A 73 28.42 6.79 -9.09
N TRP A 74 28.82 7.12 -10.33
CA TRP A 74 28.08 6.76 -11.54
C TRP A 74 28.01 5.25 -11.75
N VAL A 75 29.16 4.58 -11.60
CA VAL A 75 29.25 3.13 -11.78
C VAL A 75 28.51 2.44 -10.65
N ALA A 76 28.77 2.81 -9.39
CA ALA A 76 28.10 2.17 -8.25
C ALA A 76 26.58 2.39 -8.26
N GLY A 77 26.12 3.63 -8.48
CA GLY A 77 24.69 3.96 -8.50
C GLY A 77 23.96 3.34 -9.70
N GLY A 78 24.57 3.37 -10.89
CA GLY A 78 24.00 2.77 -12.10
C GLY A 78 23.90 1.24 -12.01
N THR A 79 24.95 0.57 -11.53
CA THR A 79 24.95 -0.89 -11.34
C THR A 79 23.92 -1.31 -10.29
N LEU A 80 23.79 -0.58 -9.19
CA LEU A 80 22.79 -0.86 -8.16
C LEU A 80 21.37 -0.69 -8.71
N ALA A 81 21.08 0.41 -9.40
CA ALA A 81 19.76 0.65 -10.00
C ALA A 81 19.37 -0.43 -11.02
N ALA A 82 20.31 -0.84 -11.89
CA ALA A 82 20.07 -1.92 -12.86
C ALA A 82 19.80 -3.27 -12.17
N ALA A 83 20.56 -3.60 -11.11
CA ALA A 83 20.35 -4.83 -10.35
C ALA A 83 18.96 -4.87 -9.68
N LEU A 84 18.49 -3.74 -9.16
CA LEU A 84 17.18 -3.66 -8.49
C LEU A 84 16.01 -3.72 -9.47
N VAL A 85 16.17 -3.15 -10.66
CA VAL A 85 15.21 -3.32 -11.77
C VAL A 85 15.15 -4.78 -12.20
N ALA A 86 16.30 -5.45 -12.29
CA ALA A 86 16.36 -6.88 -12.65
C ALA A 86 15.72 -7.78 -11.58
N VAL A 87 15.97 -7.52 -10.29
CA VAL A 87 15.33 -8.25 -9.17
C VAL A 87 13.81 -8.05 -9.19
N ARG A 88 13.33 -6.82 -9.42
CA ARG A 88 11.90 -6.55 -9.57
C ARG A 88 11.28 -7.36 -10.72
N TYR A 89 11.97 -7.47 -11.84
CA TYR A 89 11.46 -8.20 -13.01
C TYR A 89 11.48 -9.72 -12.81
N ALA A 90 12.45 -10.24 -12.05
CA ALA A 90 12.61 -11.67 -11.83
C ALA A 90 11.64 -12.25 -10.78
N PHE A 91 11.21 -11.45 -9.79
CA PHE A 91 10.49 -11.96 -8.61
C PHE A 91 9.08 -11.35 -8.39
N GLY A 92 8.57 -10.54 -9.33
CA GLY A 92 7.18 -10.05 -9.30
C GLY A 92 6.88 -8.96 -8.25
N THR A 93 5.59 -8.70 -8.01
CA THR A 93 5.07 -7.57 -7.22
C THR A 93 5.39 -7.64 -5.73
N ALA A 94 5.31 -8.82 -5.10
CA ALA A 94 5.66 -9.02 -3.70
C ALA A 94 7.15 -8.75 -3.42
N ALA A 95 8.02 -9.22 -4.33
CA ALA A 95 9.44 -8.87 -4.29
C ALA A 95 9.67 -7.40 -4.66
N GLY A 96 8.83 -6.78 -5.48
CA GLY A 96 8.87 -5.35 -5.78
C GLY A 96 8.70 -4.48 -4.53
N VAL A 97 7.75 -4.80 -3.65
CA VAL A 97 7.54 -4.08 -2.38
C VAL A 97 8.74 -4.28 -1.45
N LEU A 98 9.24 -5.51 -1.33
CA LEU A 98 10.45 -5.80 -0.56
C LEU A 98 11.70 -5.15 -1.17
N THR A 99 11.78 -5.02 -2.49
CA THR A 99 12.90 -4.39 -3.20
C THR A 99 12.88 -2.89 -2.99
N VAL A 100 11.71 -2.25 -3.07
CA VAL A 100 11.54 -0.82 -2.75
C VAL A 100 11.79 -0.55 -1.27
N GLY A 101 11.28 -1.39 -0.37
CA GLY A 101 11.54 -1.30 1.06
C GLY A 101 13.02 -1.52 1.40
N SER A 102 13.68 -2.47 0.74
CA SER A 102 15.11 -2.77 0.91
C SER A 102 15.99 -1.69 0.31
N LEU A 103 15.61 -1.10 -0.83
CA LEU A 103 16.24 0.09 -1.40
C LEU A 103 16.12 1.27 -0.46
N PHE A 104 14.93 1.48 0.08
CA PHE A 104 14.67 2.56 1.01
C PHE A 104 15.48 2.35 2.30
N ALA A 105 15.55 1.13 2.81
CA ALA A 105 16.40 0.79 3.94
C ALA A 105 17.90 0.94 3.59
N LEU A 106 18.42 0.32 2.53
CA LEU A 106 19.84 0.41 2.17
C LEU A 106 20.29 1.83 1.84
N VAL A 107 19.44 2.63 1.22
CA VAL A 107 19.76 4.02 0.89
C VAL A 107 19.53 4.90 2.10
N PHE A 108 18.36 4.87 2.74
CA PHE A 108 17.98 5.84 3.79
C PHE A 108 18.28 5.40 5.21
N LEU A 109 18.29 4.11 5.55
CA LEU A 109 18.61 3.63 6.90
C LEU A 109 20.03 4.04 7.34
N PRO A 110 21.09 3.99 6.49
CA PRO A 110 22.39 4.52 6.87
C PRO A 110 22.35 6.01 7.17
N TYR A 111 21.55 6.79 6.45
CA TYR A 111 21.40 8.23 6.70
C TYR A 111 20.56 8.51 7.95
N VAL A 112 19.52 7.73 8.25
CA VAL A 112 18.70 7.85 9.46
C VAL A 112 19.51 7.43 10.69
N VAL A 113 20.26 6.32 10.61
CA VAL A 113 21.16 5.88 11.69
C VAL A 113 22.31 6.87 11.86
N ALA A 114 22.93 7.36 10.78
CA ALA A 114 23.95 8.39 10.87
C ALA A 114 23.39 9.71 11.44
N ALA A 115 22.18 10.12 11.03
CA ALA A 115 21.52 11.31 11.57
C ALA A 115 21.17 11.14 13.05
N GLY A 116 20.67 9.97 13.46
CA GLY A 116 20.40 9.65 14.87
C GLY A 116 21.66 9.61 15.72
N VAL A 117 22.74 9.00 15.21
CA VAL A 117 24.05 8.99 15.88
C VAL A 117 24.63 10.41 15.95
N VAL A 118 24.50 11.21 14.90
CA VAL A 118 24.95 12.62 14.88
C VAL A 118 24.12 13.48 15.82
N VAL A 119 22.79 13.38 15.82
CA VAL A 119 21.90 14.11 16.74
C VAL A 119 22.20 13.70 18.18
N ARG A 120 22.35 12.40 18.46
CA ARG A 120 22.70 11.91 19.80
C ARG A 120 24.08 12.42 20.21
N LEU A 121 25.10 12.33 19.37
CA LEU A 121 26.43 12.85 19.65
C LEU A 121 26.46 14.38 19.79
N LEU A 122 25.61 15.12 19.07
CA LEU A 122 25.48 16.57 19.20
C LEU A 122 24.78 16.94 20.51
N VAL A 123 23.68 16.27 20.88
CA VAL A 123 22.95 16.48 22.13
C VAL A 123 23.80 16.07 23.34
N THR A 124 24.54 14.96 23.26
CA THR A 124 25.30 14.44 24.40
C THR A 124 26.70 15.02 24.54
N ARG A 125 27.29 15.58 23.46
CA ARG A 125 28.67 16.09 23.47
C ARG A 125 28.79 17.60 23.30
N VAL A 126 27.72 18.28 22.85
CA VAL A 126 27.73 19.72 22.53
C VAL A 126 26.45 20.39 23.03
N GLY A 127 26.50 20.91 24.25
CA GLY A 127 25.62 21.99 24.65
C GLY A 127 25.63 23.11 23.60
N GLY A 128 24.43 23.44 23.10
CA GLY A 128 23.91 24.62 22.41
C GLY A 128 24.76 25.55 21.53
N GLU A 129 26.04 25.77 21.84
CA GLU A 129 26.78 26.95 21.40
C GLU A 129 27.68 26.70 20.17
N ARG A 130 28.27 25.50 19.99
CA ARG A 130 29.26 25.24 18.92
C ARG A 130 28.70 24.89 17.54
N LEU A 131 27.40 24.59 17.41
CA LEU A 131 26.77 24.33 16.11
C LEU A 131 26.58 25.60 15.27
N ARG A 132 26.72 26.80 15.85
CA ARG A 132 26.66 28.09 15.11
C ARG A 132 27.87 28.33 14.20
N GLY A 133 28.99 27.63 14.41
CA GLY A 133 30.26 27.91 13.74
C GLY A 133 30.68 26.96 12.60
N LEU A 134 29.96 25.86 12.35
CA LEU A 134 30.33 24.95 11.25
C LEU A 134 29.99 25.59 9.90
N PRO A 135 30.95 25.67 8.94
CA PRO A 135 30.69 26.12 7.59
C PRO A 135 29.82 25.08 6.89
N GLY A 136 28.51 25.23 7.04
CA GLY A 136 27.53 24.36 6.41
C GLY A 136 27.57 24.60 4.90
N HIS A 137 28.33 23.77 4.19
CA HIS A 137 28.30 23.80 2.73
C HIS A 137 26.83 23.66 2.31
N PRO A 138 26.29 24.60 1.51
CA PRO A 138 24.84 24.69 1.26
C PRO A 138 24.24 23.42 0.64
N LEU A 139 25.06 22.56 0.02
CA LEU A 139 24.65 21.26 -0.49
C LEU A 139 24.26 20.28 0.63
N THR A 140 24.98 20.24 1.75
CA THR A 140 24.72 19.32 2.86
C THR A 140 23.41 19.67 3.58
N ARG A 141 23.14 20.97 3.76
CA ARG A 141 21.86 21.44 4.33
C ARG A 141 20.67 21.12 3.43
N ARG A 142 20.83 21.28 2.11
CA ARG A 142 19.81 20.93 1.12
C ARG A 142 19.55 19.42 1.07
N GLY A 143 20.61 18.60 1.11
CA GLY A 143 20.50 17.15 1.12
C GLY A 143 19.74 16.63 2.34
N LEU A 144 20.07 17.12 3.54
CA LEU A 144 19.35 16.75 4.77
C LEU A 144 17.89 17.21 4.75
N PHE A 145 17.61 18.39 4.19
CA PHE A 145 16.23 18.88 4.05
C PHE A 145 15.40 18.01 3.11
N VAL A 146 15.94 17.66 1.93
CA VAL A 146 15.26 16.77 0.97
C VAL A 146 15.06 15.38 1.57
N ALA A 147 16.07 14.82 2.25
CA ALA A 147 15.95 13.53 2.92
C ALA A 147 14.89 13.55 4.03
N GLY A 148 14.81 14.64 4.81
CA GLY A 148 13.76 14.84 5.81
C GLY A 148 12.36 14.93 5.20
N LEU A 149 12.20 15.66 4.09
CA LEU A 149 10.93 15.73 3.37
C LEU A 149 10.50 14.38 2.81
N LEU A 150 11.42 13.61 2.23
CA LEU A 150 11.13 12.27 1.73
C LEU A 150 10.71 11.34 2.87
N LEU A 151 11.43 11.36 4.00
CA LEU A 151 11.07 10.55 5.17
C LEU A 151 9.67 10.91 5.70
N VAL A 152 9.37 12.20 5.83
CA VAL A 152 8.05 12.67 6.26
C VAL A 152 6.97 12.31 5.24
N ALA A 153 7.23 12.40 3.94
CA ALA A 153 6.26 12.02 2.92
C ALA A 153 5.98 10.51 2.94
N THR A 154 7.00 9.66 3.07
CA THR A 154 6.83 8.20 3.06
C THR A 154 6.20 7.68 4.35
N VAL A 155 6.73 8.08 5.52
CA VAL A 155 6.21 7.63 6.82
C VAL A 155 4.90 8.35 7.15
N GLY A 156 4.86 9.68 6.97
CA GLY A 156 3.67 10.49 7.23
C GLY A 156 2.51 10.16 6.30
N GLY A 157 2.77 9.81 5.02
CA GLY A 157 1.75 9.36 4.08
C GLY A 157 1.08 8.06 4.54
N SER A 158 1.86 7.09 5.03
CA SER A 158 1.34 5.81 5.52
C SER A 158 0.54 5.99 6.82
N VAL A 159 1.05 6.78 7.77
CA VAL A 159 0.34 7.09 9.02
C VAL A 159 -0.96 7.85 8.73
N LEU A 160 -0.92 8.82 7.81
CA LEU A 160 -2.11 9.57 7.41
C LEU A 160 -3.13 8.66 6.74
N ALA A 161 -2.71 7.75 5.85
CA ALA A 161 -3.60 6.81 5.18
C ALA A 161 -4.35 5.91 6.18
N VAL A 162 -3.68 5.43 7.23
CA VAL A 162 -4.32 4.67 8.32
C VAL A 162 -5.28 5.56 9.13
N ALA A 163 -4.86 6.79 9.46
CA ALA A 163 -5.65 7.71 10.27
C ALA A 163 -6.89 8.25 9.53
N THR A 164 -6.84 8.33 8.20
CA THR A 164 -7.95 8.78 7.34
C THR A 164 -8.67 7.62 6.66
N ALA A 165 -8.35 6.36 7.01
CA ALA A 165 -9.04 5.22 6.45
C ALA A 165 -10.53 5.32 6.80
N PRO A 166 -11.44 5.05 5.85
CA PRO A 166 -12.86 5.00 6.15
C PRO A 166 -13.15 3.96 7.23
N ALA A 167 -14.31 4.06 7.89
CA ALA A 167 -14.73 3.06 8.87
C ALA A 167 -14.69 1.66 8.24
N ALA A 168 -14.28 0.64 9.01
CA ALA A 168 -14.21 -0.73 8.48
C ALA A 168 -15.59 -1.29 8.12
N VAL A 169 -16.65 -0.78 8.75
CA VAL A 169 -18.03 -1.25 8.58
C VAL A 169 -18.91 -0.03 8.24
N PRO A 170 -19.79 -0.15 7.24
CA PRO A 170 -20.70 0.94 6.86
C PRO A 170 -21.83 1.12 7.89
N PRO A 171 -22.61 2.22 7.80
CA PRO A 171 -23.85 2.38 8.54
C PRO A 171 -24.81 1.19 8.34
N SER A 172 -25.47 0.76 9.42
CA SER A 172 -26.33 -0.43 9.41
C SER A 172 -27.66 -0.24 8.68
N ASP A 173 -28.07 1.01 8.43
CA ASP A 173 -29.29 1.40 7.72
C ASP A 173 -29.15 1.33 6.20
N TRP A 174 -27.95 1.09 5.68
CA TRP A 174 -27.74 0.83 4.26
C TRP A 174 -28.36 -0.51 3.85
N SER A 175 -28.74 -0.63 2.59
CA SER A 175 -29.16 -1.91 2.00
C SER A 175 -28.00 -2.92 1.99
N ALA A 176 -28.32 -4.22 1.97
CA ALA A 176 -27.32 -5.27 2.15
C ALA A 176 -26.28 -5.31 1.01
N ASP A 177 -26.73 -5.16 -0.24
CA ASP A 177 -25.92 -4.94 -1.44
C ASP A 177 -24.87 -3.83 -1.21
N ARG A 178 -25.34 -2.65 -0.79
CA ARG A 178 -24.48 -1.49 -0.56
C ARG A 178 -23.51 -1.71 0.60
N GLN A 179 -23.89 -2.53 1.59
CA GLN A 179 -23.00 -2.88 2.68
C GLN A 179 -21.90 -3.83 2.21
N LEU A 180 -22.23 -4.88 1.47
CA LEU A 180 -21.26 -5.85 0.94
C LEU A 180 -20.25 -5.18 -0.01
N GLU A 181 -20.73 -4.38 -0.96
CA GLU A 181 -19.87 -3.60 -1.87
C GLU A 181 -18.91 -2.68 -1.11
N TYR A 182 -19.39 -2.02 -0.04
CA TYR A 182 -18.54 -1.18 0.80
C TYR A 182 -17.48 -1.99 1.56
N LEU A 183 -17.87 -3.13 2.11
CA LEU A 183 -16.99 -4.00 2.89
C LEU A 183 -15.87 -4.54 2.00
N GLU A 184 -16.18 -5.02 0.80
CA GLU A 184 -15.21 -5.44 -0.21
C GLU A 184 -14.27 -4.30 -0.58
N ARG A 185 -14.82 -3.14 -0.98
CA ARG A 185 -14.01 -2.03 -1.47
C ARG A 185 -13.06 -1.49 -0.42
N THR A 186 -13.52 -1.37 0.82
CA THR A 186 -12.67 -0.90 1.92
C THR A 186 -11.66 -1.96 2.37
N ASP A 187 -11.99 -3.25 2.24
CA ASP A 187 -11.04 -4.34 2.40
C ASP A 187 -9.90 -4.22 1.38
N GLN A 188 -10.19 -4.14 0.08
CA GLN A 188 -9.15 -3.99 -0.94
C GLN A 188 -8.35 -2.70 -0.76
N ARG A 189 -9.01 -1.59 -0.43
CA ARG A 189 -8.32 -0.31 -0.17
C ARG A 189 -7.34 -0.39 0.99
N ASP A 190 -7.66 -1.12 2.05
CA ASP A 190 -6.76 -1.31 3.19
C ASP A 190 -5.49 -2.07 2.80
N ARG A 191 -5.57 -2.98 1.82
CA ARG A 191 -4.40 -3.71 1.27
C ARG A 191 -3.52 -2.82 0.41
N GLU A 192 -4.12 -1.95 -0.40
CA GLU A 192 -3.38 -0.98 -1.21
C GLU A 192 -2.63 0.06 -0.37
N THR A 193 -3.24 0.48 0.74
CA THR A 193 -2.74 1.57 1.60
C THR A 193 -1.91 1.09 2.78
N GLY A 194 -1.89 -0.22 3.05
CA GLY A 194 -1.23 -0.80 4.22
C GLY A 194 -2.03 -0.68 5.52
N ALA A 195 -3.26 -0.16 5.47
CA ALA A 195 -4.16 -0.12 6.63
C ALA A 195 -4.58 -1.53 7.11
N MET A 196 -4.34 -2.58 6.31
CA MET A 196 -4.47 -3.98 6.71
C MET A 196 -3.60 -4.38 7.92
N ALA A 197 -2.62 -3.54 8.31
CA ALA A 197 -1.88 -3.73 9.55
C ALA A 197 -2.78 -3.72 10.80
N ASP A 198 -3.92 -3.02 10.76
CA ASP A 198 -4.95 -3.07 11.79
C ASP A 198 -5.92 -4.24 11.54
N ARG A 199 -5.58 -5.40 12.10
CA ARG A 199 -6.39 -6.63 12.01
C ARG A 199 -7.81 -6.48 12.57
N SER A 200 -8.07 -5.51 13.45
CA SER A 200 -9.42 -5.28 13.98
C SER A 200 -10.41 -4.86 12.89
N ARG A 201 -9.92 -4.34 11.75
CA ARG A 201 -10.74 -3.96 10.60
C ARG A 201 -11.25 -5.19 9.86
N ASP A 202 -10.35 -6.16 9.61
CA ASP A 202 -10.72 -7.45 9.01
C ASP A 202 -11.77 -8.18 9.87
N TYR A 203 -11.60 -8.19 11.20
CA TYR A 203 -12.54 -8.86 12.11
C TYR A 203 -13.93 -8.23 12.05
N ARG A 204 -14.01 -6.90 12.08
CA ARG A 204 -15.29 -6.18 11.99
C ARG A 204 -15.97 -6.37 10.64
N ARG A 205 -15.20 -6.45 9.55
CA ARG A 205 -15.74 -6.74 8.22
C ARG A 205 -16.29 -8.16 8.15
N ALA A 206 -15.50 -9.15 8.58
CA ALA A 206 -15.93 -10.54 8.61
C ALA A 206 -17.19 -10.73 9.46
N ASP A 207 -17.27 -10.09 10.63
CA ASP A 207 -18.45 -10.12 11.51
C ASP A 207 -19.69 -9.58 10.81
N ARG A 208 -19.53 -8.45 10.10
CA ARG A 208 -20.65 -7.88 9.35
C ARG A 208 -21.09 -8.76 8.19
N VAL A 209 -20.14 -9.30 7.41
CA VAL A 209 -20.45 -10.20 6.29
C VAL A 209 -21.17 -11.44 6.77
N LEU A 210 -20.66 -12.13 7.80
CA LEU A 210 -21.30 -13.31 8.36
C LEU A 210 -22.69 -13.01 8.90
N SER A 211 -22.88 -11.86 9.55
CA SER A 211 -24.21 -11.42 10.01
C SER A 211 -25.19 -11.20 8.84
N LEU A 212 -24.75 -10.65 7.71
CA LEU A 212 -25.59 -10.45 6.52
C LEU A 212 -25.94 -11.79 5.86
N LEU A 213 -24.96 -12.68 5.72
CA LEU A 213 -25.14 -14.02 5.18
C LEU A 213 -26.12 -14.84 6.04
N ALA A 214 -25.92 -14.88 7.36
CA ALA A 214 -26.78 -15.64 8.28
C ALA A 214 -28.22 -15.13 8.31
N ALA A 215 -28.43 -13.86 7.95
CA ALA A 215 -29.76 -13.27 7.81
C ALA A 215 -30.38 -13.47 6.41
N GLY A 216 -29.75 -14.23 5.51
CA GLY A 216 -30.21 -14.44 4.14
C GLY A 216 -30.28 -13.14 3.33
N ARG A 217 -29.33 -12.22 3.56
CA ARG A 217 -29.32 -10.88 2.94
C ARG A 217 -28.37 -10.76 1.74
N ALA A 218 -27.73 -11.87 1.33
CA ALA A 218 -26.92 -11.93 0.14
C ALA A 218 -27.62 -12.82 -0.91
N ASP A 219 -28.22 -12.22 -1.93
CA ASP A 219 -29.15 -12.91 -2.84
C ASP A 219 -28.77 -12.83 -4.33
N ASP A 220 -27.60 -12.27 -4.65
CA ASP A 220 -27.10 -12.22 -6.02
C ASP A 220 -25.60 -12.59 -6.12
N PRO A 221 -25.12 -12.92 -7.34
CA PRO A 221 -23.74 -13.34 -7.56
C PRO A 221 -22.67 -12.30 -7.23
N GLU A 222 -22.97 -11.01 -7.39
CA GLU A 222 -22.02 -9.91 -7.09
C GLU A 222 -21.85 -9.80 -5.57
N GLN A 223 -22.96 -9.86 -4.83
CA GLN A 223 -22.97 -9.86 -3.37
C GLN A 223 -22.24 -11.07 -2.78
N TRP A 224 -22.38 -12.26 -3.39
CA TRP A 224 -21.63 -13.44 -2.98
C TRP A 224 -20.13 -13.26 -3.20
N LEU A 225 -19.73 -12.69 -4.34
CA LEU A 225 -18.32 -12.43 -4.61
C LEU A 225 -17.74 -11.40 -3.63
N ASP A 226 -18.46 -10.31 -3.37
CA ASP A 226 -18.04 -9.28 -2.40
C ASP A 226 -17.82 -9.88 -1.00
N ALA A 227 -18.75 -10.73 -0.55
CA ALA A 227 -18.63 -11.47 0.70
C ALA A 227 -17.43 -12.43 0.69
N ALA A 228 -17.20 -13.14 -0.42
CA ALA A 228 -16.07 -14.05 -0.58
C ALA A 228 -14.72 -13.33 -0.46
N VAL A 229 -14.60 -12.17 -1.11
CA VAL A 229 -13.38 -11.35 -1.09
C VAL A 229 -13.03 -10.92 0.34
N VAL A 230 -14.03 -10.53 1.15
CA VAL A 230 -13.79 -10.18 2.55
C VAL A 230 -13.41 -11.41 3.38
N LEU A 231 -14.16 -12.52 3.27
CA LEU A 231 -13.94 -13.71 4.10
C LEU A 231 -12.66 -14.49 3.76
N GLN A 232 -12.15 -14.34 2.54
CA GLN A 232 -10.83 -14.84 2.13
C GLN A 232 -9.71 -14.34 3.03
N HIS A 233 -9.94 -13.22 3.71
CA HIS A 233 -8.99 -12.60 4.62
C HIS A 233 -9.37 -12.74 6.09
N GLY A 234 -10.29 -13.66 6.38
CA GLY A 234 -10.63 -14.10 7.71
C GLY A 234 -9.47 -14.78 8.45
N THR A 235 -9.81 -15.40 9.58
CA THR A 235 -8.84 -15.84 10.59
C THR A 235 -8.76 -17.34 10.78
N CYS A 236 -9.66 -18.11 10.16
CA CYS A 236 -9.77 -19.55 10.38
C CYS A 236 -10.16 -20.29 9.09
N PRO A 237 -9.92 -21.61 9.02
CA PRO A 237 -10.32 -22.45 7.88
C PRO A 237 -11.78 -22.29 7.45
N GLU A 238 -12.70 -22.12 8.38
CA GLU A 238 -14.13 -22.02 8.14
C GLU A 238 -14.49 -20.73 7.39
N HIS A 239 -13.82 -19.61 7.68
CA HIS A 239 -13.98 -18.38 6.88
C HIS A 239 -13.54 -18.59 5.43
N PHE A 240 -12.41 -19.26 5.23
CA PHE A 240 -11.88 -19.51 3.90
C PHE A 240 -12.74 -20.51 3.11
N GLU A 241 -13.33 -21.49 3.80
CA GLU A 241 -14.29 -22.40 3.20
C GLU A 241 -15.56 -21.66 2.73
N VAL A 242 -16.15 -20.84 3.60
CA VAL A 242 -17.31 -20.02 3.24
C VAL A 242 -16.96 -19.08 2.07
N ALA A 243 -15.79 -18.45 2.10
CA ALA A 243 -15.31 -17.61 1.00
C ALA A 243 -15.24 -18.39 -0.33
N HIS A 244 -14.68 -19.60 -0.31
CA HIS A 244 -14.55 -20.43 -1.50
C HIS A 244 -15.90 -20.83 -2.08
N ARG A 245 -16.84 -21.19 -1.21
CA ARG A 245 -18.21 -21.55 -1.57
C ARG A 245 -18.96 -20.41 -2.25
N LEU A 246 -18.86 -19.22 -1.69
CA LEU A 246 -19.47 -18.01 -2.25
C LEU A 246 -18.85 -17.65 -3.61
N ALA A 247 -17.52 -17.72 -3.74
CA ALA A 247 -16.85 -17.48 -5.01
C ALA A 247 -17.27 -18.50 -6.09
N LEU A 248 -17.45 -19.76 -5.71
CA LEU A 248 -17.92 -20.82 -6.61
C LEU A 248 -19.37 -20.56 -7.06
N ALA A 249 -20.27 -20.25 -6.12
CA ALA A 249 -21.67 -19.91 -6.43
C ALA A 249 -21.78 -18.68 -7.33
N ALA A 250 -20.97 -17.64 -7.08
CA ALA A 250 -20.89 -16.46 -7.94
C ALA A 250 -20.45 -16.83 -9.36
N ASN A 251 -19.41 -17.65 -9.50
CA ASN A 251 -18.89 -18.08 -10.79
C ASN A 251 -19.88 -18.95 -11.58
N ASP A 252 -20.65 -19.79 -10.91
CA ASP A 252 -21.63 -20.69 -11.53
C ASP A 252 -22.86 -19.93 -12.09
N SER A 253 -23.13 -18.72 -11.62
CA SER A 253 -24.27 -17.89 -12.05
C SER A 253 -24.20 -17.38 -13.48
N THR A 254 -23.03 -17.45 -14.14
CA THR A 254 -22.69 -16.82 -15.43
C THR A 254 -22.77 -15.28 -15.47
N ALA A 255 -23.29 -14.62 -14.42
CA ALA A 255 -23.40 -13.17 -14.34
C ALA A 255 -22.06 -12.49 -13.99
N VAL A 256 -21.22 -13.18 -13.23
CA VAL A 256 -19.94 -12.70 -12.72
C VAL A 256 -18.84 -13.69 -13.10
N GLU A 257 -17.74 -13.18 -13.67
CA GLU A 257 -16.53 -13.97 -13.90
C GLU A 257 -15.70 -13.93 -12.62
N ALA A 258 -15.59 -15.07 -11.94
CA ALA A 258 -14.94 -15.17 -10.63
C ALA A 258 -13.91 -16.32 -10.56
N THR A 259 -13.42 -16.83 -11.71
CA THR A 259 -12.52 -17.98 -11.75
C THR A 259 -11.26 -17.76 -10.93
N ASP A 260 -10.66 -16.57 -11.01
CA ASP A 260 -9.46 -16.24 -10.23
C ASP A 260 -9.73 -16.23 -8.73
N TRP A 261 -10.91 -15.76 -8.32
CA TRP A 261 -11.32 -15.78 -6.91
C TRP A 261 -11.62 -17.19 -6.41
N VAL A 262 -12.21 -18.05 -7.24
CA VAL A 262 -12.37 -19.48 -6.92
C VAL A 262 -11.02 -20.12 -6.65
N HIS A 263 -10.00 -19.85 -7.46
CA HIS A 263 -8.64 -20.37 -7.25
C HIS A 263 -7.98 -19.81 -5.98
N LEU A 264 -8.06 -18.50 -5.77
CA LEU A 264 -7.49 -17.79 -4.62
C LEU A 264 -8.06 -18.30 -3.29
N THR A 265 -9.37 -18.43 -3.22
CA THR A 265 -10.10 -18.89 -2.03
C THR A 265 -9.86 -20.36 -1.75
N TYR A 266 -9.83 -21.19 -2.80
CA TYR A 266 -9.53 -22.61 -2.66
C TYR A 266 -8.15 -22.85 -2.05
N ASP A 267 -7.10 -22.26 -2.64
CA ASP A 267 -5.73 -22.47 -2.14
C ASP A 267 -5.55 -21.94 -0.72
N ARG A 268 -6.22 -20.84 -0.37
CA ARG A 268 -6.20 -20.29 1.00
C ARG A 268 -6.84 -21.24 1.99
N TRP A 269 -8.00 -21.79 1.65
CA TRP A 269 -8.67 -22.80 2.46
C TRP A 269 -7.80 -24.04 2.63
N GLN A 270 -7.25 -24.60 1.54
CA GLN A 270 -6.38 -25.77 1.60
C GLN A 270 -5.15 -25.53 2.48
N LEU A 271 -4.44 -24.41 2.28
CA LEU A 271 -3.26 -24.07 3.08
C LEU A 271 -3.58 -23.93 4.56
N SER A 272 -4.74 -23.35 4.91
CA SER A 272 -5.14 -23.19 6.31
C SER A 272 -5.25 -24.53 7.04
N MET A 273 -5.65 -25.59 6.34
CA MET A 273 -5.73 -26.96 6.83
C MET A 273 -4.43 -27.76 6.69
N GLY A 274 -3.33 -27.12 6.27
CA GLY A 274 -2.04 -27.79 6.02
C GLY A 274 -2.00 -28.64 4.73
N GLN A 275 -2.98 -28.49 3.84
CA GLN A 275 -3.02 -29.16 2.55
C GLN A 275 -2.22 -28.39 1.49
N PRO A 276 -1.68 -29.06 0.46
CA PRO A 276 -1.00 -28.38 -0.63
C PRO A 276 -1.94 -27.51 -1.46
N GLN A 277 -1.42 -26.41 -1.99
CA GLN A 277 -2.14 -25.60 -2.99
C GLN A 277 -2.33 -26.38 -4.28
N ARG A 278 -3.45 -26.13 -4.97
CA ARG A 278 -3.74 -26.67 -6.31
C ARG A 278 -3.34 -25.68 -7.41
N TYR A 279 -3.56 -24.39 -7.19
CA TYR A 279 -3.38 -23.36 -8.22
C TYR A 279 -2.14 -22.48 -7.99
N GLY A 280 -1.53 -22.54 -6.80
CA GLY A 280 -0.31 -21.81 -6.47
C GLY A 280 -0.51 -20.30 -6.30
N THR A 281 -1.71 -19.88 -5.90
CA THR A 281 -2.12 -18.48 -5.82
C THR A 281 -1.71 -17.77 -4.53
N GLN A 282 -1.42 -18.52 -3.47
CA GLN A 282 -1.05 -18.01 -2.16
C GLN A 282 0.46 -18.01 -1.95
N THR A 283 0.99 -16.93 -1.39
CA THR A 283 2.39 -16.81 -0.99
C THR A 283 2.49 -16.46 0.49
N GLY A 284 3.43 -17.09 1.21
CA GLY A 284 3.68 -16.78 2.63
C GLY A 284 2.55 -17.12 3.60
N THR A 285 1.48 -17.79 3.14
CA THR A 285 0.40 -18.26 4.01
C THR A 285 0.87 -19.49 4.77
N GLN A 286 0.67 -19.50 6.09
CA GLN A 286 0.95 -20.64 6.95
C GLN A 286 -0.37 -21.34 7.32
N PRO A 287 -0.33 -22.64 7.69
CA PRO A 287 -1.46 -23.30 8.32
C PRO A 287 -1.96 -22.50 9.51
N VAL A 288 -3.28 -22.45 9.66
CA VAL A 288 -3.93 -21.64 10.69
C VAL A 288 -4.68 -22.59 11.62
N ASP A 289 -4.09 -22.85 12.78
CA ASP A 289 -4.73 -23.55 13.89
C ASP A 289 -5.22 -22.51 14.90
N ALA A 290 -6.24 -21.74 14.49
CA ALA A 290 -6.79 -20.65 15.29
C ALA A 290 -8.31 -20.69 15.28
N GLU A 291 -8.90 -20.36 16.42
CA GLU A 291 -10.33 -20.15 16.56
C GLU A 291 -10.80 -19.02 15.66
N CYS A 292 -11.99 -19.19 15.07
CA CYS A 292 -12.60 -18.18 14.23
C CYS A 292 -12.86 -16.89 15.02
N HIS A 293 -12.33 -15.79 14.50
CA HIS A 293 -12.60 -14.45 15.01
C HIS A 293 -13.04 -13.55 13.85
N PRO A 294 -14.34 -13.20 13.79
CA PRO A 294 -15.47 -13.69 14.63
C PRO A 294 -15.78 -15.19 14.40
N PRO A 295 -16.58 -15.85 15.25
CA PRO A 295 -17.07 -17.20 14.98
C PRO A 295 -18.06 -17.22 13.80
N VAL A 296 -18.06 -18.30 13.02
CA VAL A 296 -19.06 -18.53 11.97
C VAL A 296 -20.42 -18.83 12.62
N PRO A 297 -21.50 -18.11 12.27
CA PRO A 297 -22.85 -18.40 12.73
C PRO A 297 -23.27 -19.84 12.39
N ALA A 298 -23.99 -20.51 13.29
CA ALA A 298 -24.40 -21.91 13.12
C ALA A 298 -25.34 -22.11 11.92
N GLU A 299 -26.03 -21.05 11.50
CA GLU A 299 -26.92 -21.02 10.35
C GLU A 299 -26.17 -21.15 9.01
N LEU A 300 -24.88 -20.77 8.98
CA LEU A 300 -24.05 -20.82 7.78
C LEU A 300 -23.29 -22.14 7.64
N ASP A 301 -23.88 -23.25 8.13
CA ASP A 301 -23.25 -24.57 8.22
C ASP A 301 -22.37 -24.84 6.99
N PRO A 302 -21.03 -24.77 7.15
CA PRO A 302 -20.11 -25.00 6.06
C PRO A 302 -20.06 -26.49 5.70
N ALA A 303 -20.91 -27.37 6.22
CA ALA A 303 -21.12 -28.71 5.67
C ALA A 303 -22.38 -28.81 4.80
N ALA A 304 -23.26 -27.80 4.82
CA ALA A 304 -24.50 -27.82 4.06
C ALA A 304 -24.25 -27.62 2.55
N PRO A 305 -25.08 -28.23 1.67
CA PRO A 305 -25.02 -27.99 0.22
C PRO A 305 -25.23 -26.50 -0.10
N LEU A 306 -24.52 -25.98 -1.12
CA LEU A 306 -24.62 -24.57 -1.55
C LEU A 306 -26.06 -24.09 -1.81
N GLU A 307 -26.94 -25.00 -2.21
CA GLU A 307 -28.37 -24.74 -2.43
C GLU A 307 -29.12 -24.25 -1.19
N SER A 308 -28.56 -24.37 0.02
CA SER A 308 -29.16 -23.83 1.25
C SER A 308 -28.64 -22.45 1.67
N VAL A 309 -27.65 -21.90 0.95
CA VAL A 309 -27.02 -20.60 1.24
C VAL A 309 -27.48 -19.52 0.23
N ALA A 310 -28.12 -19.93 -0.87
CA ALA A 310 -28.72 -19.07 -1.89
C ALA A 310 -30.26 -19.04 -1.77
#